data_AF-A0A7X5JEI5-F1
#
_entry.id   AF-A0A7X5JEI5-F1
#
_cell.length_a   1.000
_cell.length_b   1.000
_cell.length_c   1.000
_cell.angle_alpha   90.00
_cell.angle_beta   90.00
_cell.angle_gamma   90.00
#
_symmetry.space_group_name_H-M   'P 1'
#
loop_
_entity.id
_entity.type
_entity.pdbx_description
1 polymer ?
#
loop_
_entity_poly.entity_id
_entity_poly.type
_entity_poly.pdbx_seq_one_letter_code
_entity_poly.pdbx_strand_id
1 'polypeptide(L)'
;MTLPELKRKLKNIKALGFVKTHRKGDTGIGKTLEDLLGIKENNIPLPDIGEVAELKAYRRSASSMLTLFTLEPQPKGGDRDRILLDNFGYSKRDNGRSKELH
;
A
#
# COMPACT_ATOMS: atom_id res chain seq x y z
N MET A 1 -16.28 1.58 10.72
CA MET A 1 -16.89 0.39 10.09
C MET A 1 -16.65 -0.80 11.01
N THR A 2 -17.64 -1.65 11.24
CA THR A 2 -17.51 -2.89 12.02
C THR A 2 -17.18 -4.09 11.13
N LEU A 3 -16.68 -5.19 11.71
CA LEU A 3 -16.39 -6.41 10.95
C LEU A 3 -17.61 -7.02 10.21
N PRO A 4 -18.83 -7.07 10.80
CA PRO A 4 -20.01 -7.52 10.07
C PRO A 4 -20.35 -6.64 8.87
N GLU A 5 -20.22 -5.32 9.00
CA GLU A 5 -20.43 -4.38 7.90
C GLU A 5 -19.39 -4.58 6.79
N LEU A 6 -18.12 -4.76 7.15
CA LEU A 6 -17.05 -5.05 6.21
C LEU A 6 -17.35 -6.32 5.42
N LYS A 7 -17.72 -7.42 6.09
CA LYS A 7 -18.10 -8.67 5.43
C LYS A 7 -19.24 -8.49 4.44
N ARG A 8 -20.26 -7.70 4.79
CA ARG A 8 -21.38 -7.38 3.90
C ARG A 8 -20.92 -6.57 2.68
N LYS A 9 -20.13 -5.50 2.88
CA LYS A 9 -19.61 -4.68 1.79
C LYS A 9 -18.70 -5.47 0.84
N LEU A 10 -17.83 -6.33 1.37
CA LEU A 10 -16.96 -7.19 0.55
C LEU A 10 -17.75 -8.18 -0.31
N LYS A 11 -18.87 -8.73 0.20
CA LYS A 11 -19.78 -9.56 -0.62
C LYS A 11 -20.41 -8.75 -1.76
N ASN A 12 -20.83 -7.51 -1.49
CA ASN A 12 -21.38 -6.63 -2.52
C ASN A 12 -20.32 -6.29 -3.59
N ILE A 13 -19.09 -5.99 -3.17
CA ILE A 13 -17.97 -5.73 -4.08
C ILE A 13 -17.68 -6.95 -4.96
N LYS A 14 -17.68 -8.15 -4.38
CA LYS A 14 -17.52 -9.40 -5.15
C LYS A 14 -18.59 -9.55 -6.23
N ALA A 15 -19.83 -9.15 -5.95
CA ALA A 15 -20.94 -9.24 -6.89
C ALA A 15 -20.83 -8.26 -8.07
N LEU A 16 -20.02 -7.21 -7.96
CA LEU A 16 -19.75 -6.28 -9.08
C LEU A 16 -18.93 -6.92 -10.21
N GLY A 17 -18.24 -8.04 -9.95
CA GLY A 17 -17.34 -8.67 -10.91
C GLY A 17 -16.06 -7.85 -11.12
N PHE A 18 -15.70 -7.59 -12.37
CA PHE A 18 -14.50 -6.80 -12.70
C PHE A 18 -14.75 -5.31 -12.54
N VAL A 19 -13.96 -4.68 -11.67
CA VAL A 19 -13.99 -3.23 -11.45
C VAL A 19 -12.77 -2.58 -12.10
N LYS A 20 -13.00 -1.50 -12.84
CA LYS A 20 -11.92 -0.70 -13.42
C LYS A 20 -11.09 -0.06 -12.31
N THR A 21 -9.77 -0.10 -12.42
CA THR A 21 -8.88 0.51 -11.41
C THR A 21 -9.13 2.01 -11.27
N HIS A 22 -9.10 2.50 -10.04
CA HIS A 22 -9.24 3.93 -9.73
C HIS A 22 -7.91 4.69 -9.78
N ARG A 23 -6.78 3.97 -9.85
CA ARG A 23 -5.43 4.54 -9.97
C ARG A 23 -4.56 3.68 -10.90
N LYS A 24 -3.71 4.32 -11.70
CA LYS A 24 -2.71 3.62 -12.53
C LYS A 24 -1.56 3.10 -11.65
N GLY A 25 -1.06 1.90 -11.94
CA GLY A 25 0.09 1.30 -11.26
C GLY A 25 -0.28 0.29 -10.17
N ASP A 26 0.73 -0.20 -9.45
CA ASP A 26 0.59 -1.35 -8.54
C ASP A 26 -0.33 -1.07 -7.36
N THR A 27 -0.31 0.17 -6.84
CA THR A 27 -1.16 0.66 -5.74
C THR A 27 -2.64 0.77 -6.11
N GLY A 28 -2.98 0.61 -7.41
CA GLY A 28 -4.36 0.67 -7.89
C GLY A 28 -5.29 -0.34 -7.25
N ILE A 29 -4.81 -1.54 -6.89
CA ILE A 29 -5.67 -2.57 -6.27
C ILE A 29 -6.13 -2.18 -4.86
N GLY A 30 -5.22 -1.66 -4.02
CA GLY A 30 -5.54 -1.18 -2.69
C GLY A 30 -6.46 0.03 -2.77
N LYS A 31 -6.07 1.02 -3.59
CA LYS A 31 -6.86 2.25 -3.77
C LYS A 31 -8.28 2.00 -4.26
N THR A 32 -8.45 1.08 -5.23
CA THR A 32 -9.78 0.72 -5.74
C THR A 32 -10.63 0.09 -4.64
N LEU A 33 -10.06 -0.79 -3.81
CA LEU A 33 -10.79 -1.43 -2.72
C LEU A 33 -11.20 -0.42 -1.62
N GLU A 34 -10.30 0.48 -1.25
CA GLU A 34 -10.58 1.56 -0.29
C GLU A 34 -11.75 2.43 -0.76
N ASP A 35 -11.71 2.89 -2.02
CA ASP A 35 -12.76 3.73 -2.59
C ASP A 35 -14.12 3.01 -2.62
N LEU A 36 -14.14 1.73 -3.02
CA LEU A 36 -15.38 0.92 -3.02
C LEU A 36 -15.94 0.70 -1.61
N LEU A 37 -15.08 0.71 -0.58
CA LEU A 37 -15.49 0.60 0.82
C LEU A 37 -15.86 1.95 1.44
N GLY A 38 -15.54 3.06 0.76
CA GLY A 38 -15.70 4.43 1.25
C GLY A 38 -14.64 4.84 2.27
N ILE A 39 -13.45 4.24 2.20
CA ILE A 39 -12.31 4.53 3.08
C ILE A 39 -11.46 5.61 2.39
N LYS A 40 -11.19 6.70 3.10
CA LYS A 40 -10.32 7.77 2.61
C LYS A 40 -8.86 7.42 2.86
N GLU A 41 -8.08 7.35 1.79
CA GLU A 41 -6.63 7.15 1.84
C GLU A 41 -5.97 8.18 2.79
N ASN A 42 -5.10 7.70 3.66
CA ASN A 42 -4.33 8.50 4.62
C ASN A 42 -2.99 7.80 4.94
N ASN A 43 -2.11 8.49 5.67
CA ASN A 43 -0.78 7.99 6.06
C ASN A 43 -0.65 7.81 7.59
N ILE A 44 -1.78 7.70 8.29
CA ILE A 44 -1.81 7.56 9.75
C ILE A 44 -1.57 6.07 10.06
N PRO A 45 -0.66 5.72 10.98
CA PRO A 45 -0.39 4.33 11.35
C PRO A 45 -1.47 3.78 12.29
N LEU A 46 -2.74 3.85 11.87
CA LEU A 46 -3.90 3.33 12.58
C LEU A 46 -4.67 2.34 11.69
N PRO A 47 -5.41 1.39 12.28
CA PRO A 47 -6.17 0.41 11.49
C PRO A 47 -7.28 1.04 10.65
N ASP A 48 -7.45 0.58 9.42
CA ASP A 48 -8.48 1.09 8.49
C ASP A 48 -9.93 0.85 8.96
N ILE A 49 -10.15 -0.24 9.70
CA ILE A 49 -11.48 -0.73 10.05
C ILE A 49 -11.71 -0.54 11.54
N GLY A 50 -12.23 0.64 11.92
CA GLY A 50 -12.77 0.90 13.25
C GLY A 50 -11.83 0.51 14.39
N GLU A 51 -10.52 0.76 14.21
CA GLU A 51 -9.45 0.46 15.16
C GLU A 51 -9.21 -1.03 15.47
N VAL A 52 -9.93 -1.95 14.81
CA VAL A 52 -9.85 -3.39 15.09
C VAL A 52 -9.13 -4.20 14.03
N ALA A 53 -9.04 -3.70 12.80
CA ALA A 53 -8.40 -4.43 11.70
C ALA A 53 -7.82 -3.52 10.61
N GLU A 54 -6.74 -4.00 10.01
CA GLU A 54 -6.08 -3.41 8.85
C GLU A 54 -6.62 -4.04 7.55
N LEU A 55 -6.78 -3.24 6.50
CA LEU A 55 -7.22 -3.70 5.19
C LEU A 55 -6.03 -3.82 4.24
N LYS A 56 -5.82 -5.02 3.68
CA LYS A 56 -4.81 -5.25 2.64
C LYS A 56 -5.45 -5.88 1.39
N ALA A 57 -5.06 -5.39 0.22
CA ALA A 57 -5.47 -5.95 -1.06
C ALA A 57 -4.29 -6.61 -1.77
N TYR A 58 -4.48 -7.84 -2.26
CA TYR A 58 -3.42 -8.62 -2.91
C TYR A 58 -3.98 -9.39 -4.11
N ARG A 59 -3.24 -9.41 -5.23
CA ARG A 59 -3.63 -10.16 -6.42
C ARG A 59 -3.30 -11.64 -6.21
N ARG A 60 -4.30 -12.53 -6.33
CA ARG A 60 -4.10 -13.99 -6.13
C ARG A 60 -2.97 -14.58 -6.97
N SER A 61 -2.76 -14.08 -8.18
CA SER A 61 -1.70 -14.54 -9.10
C SER A 61 -0.34 -13.89 -8.87
N ALA A 62 -0.22 -12.91 -7.96
CA ALA A 62 1.06 -12.30 -7.68
C ALA A 62 1.97 -13.26 -6.91
N SER A 63 3.26 -13.23 -7.24
CA SER A 63 4.34 -13.92 -6.53
C SER A 63 5.11 -13.00 -5.57
N SER A 64 4.75 -11.73 -5.51
CA SER A 64 5.40 -10.72 -4.67
C SER A 64 5.08 -10.90 -3.19
N MET A 65 5.89 -10.34 -2.30
CA MET A 65 5.56 -10.32 -0.88
C MET A 65 4.33 -9.43 -0.60
N LEU A 66 3.59 -9.76 0.47
CA LEU A 66 2.57 -8.87 1.03
C LEU A 66 3.24 -7.91 2.00
N THR A 67 3.22 -6.61 1.68
CA THR A 67 3.70 -5.57 2.60
C THR A 67 2.77 -5.44 3.80
N LEU A 68 3.27 -5.73 5.00
CA LEU A 68 2.52 -5.58 6.24
C LEU A 68 2.50 -4.11 6.68
N PHE A 69 3.67 -3.54 6.91
CA PHE A 69 3.89 -2.14 7.27
C PHE A 69 5.30 -1.70 6.86
N THR A 70 5.54 -0.41 6.84
CA THR A 70 6.86 0.19 6.67
C THR A 70 7.29 0.80 8.00
N LEU A 71 8.50 0.45 8.46
CA LEU A 71 9.06 0.98 9.70
C LEU A 71 10.48 1.47 9.45
N GLU A 72 10.72 2.73 9.81
CA GLU A 72 12.06 3.31 9.81
C GLU A 72 12.90 2.71 10.95
N PRO A 73 14.17 2.34 10.70
CA PRO A 73 15.08 1.89 11.75
C PRO A 73 15.34 2.95 12.81
N GLN A 74 15.81 2.51 13.98
CA GLN A 74 16.23 3.42 15.04
C GLN A 74 17.73 3.77 14.91
N PRO A 75 18.14 5.00 15.26
CA PRO A 75 17.29 6.15 15.63
C PRO A 75 16.54 6.71 14.42
N LYS A 76 15.32 7.21 14.64
CA LYS A 76 14.50 7.80 13.58
C LYS A 76 15.10 9.10 13.07
N GLY A 77 15.01 9.34 11.77
CA GLY A 77 15.45 10.57 11.11
C GLY A 77 16.95 10.65 10.85
N GLY A 78 17.38 11.84 10.42
CA GLY A 78 18.77 12.10 10.04
C GLY A 78 19.13 11.61 8.63
N ASP A 79 20.42 11.56 8.35
CA ASP A 79 20.93 11.25 7.01
C ASP A 79 21.00 9.76 6.71
N ARG A 80 20.43 8.86 7.52
CA ARG A 80 20.63 7.40 7.38
C ARG A 80 20.19 6.86 6.02
N ASP A 81 18.97 7.17 5.59
CA ASP A 81 18.48 6.73 4.27
C ASP A 81 19.32 7.33 3.14
N ARG A 82 19.81 8.55 3.34
CA ARG A 82 20.73 9.22 2.42
C ARG A 82 22.09 8.55 2.39
N ILE A 83 22.65 8.17 3.54
CA ILE A 83 23.91 7.43 3.69
C ILE A 83 23.79 6.08 3.00
N LEU A 84 22.68 5.37 3.16
CA LEU A 84 22.46 4.10 2.45
C LEU A 84 22.40 4.30 0.94
N LEU A 85 21.63 5.28 0.48
CA LEU A 85 21.54 5.61 -0.94
C LEU A 85 22.89 6.07 -1.52
N ASP A 86 23.68 6.82 -0.75
CA ASP A 86 24.97 7.36 -1.22
C ASP A 86 26.05 6.27 -1.30
N ASN A 87 26.08 5.34 -0.34
CA ASN A 87 27.06 4.26 -0.28
C ASN A 87 26.69 3.03 -1.12
N PHE A 88 25.39 2.71 -1.22
CA PHE A 88 24.92 1.46 -1.84
C PHE A 88 23.98 1.67 -3.03
N GLY A 89 23.54 2.90 -3.29
CA GLY A 89 22.67 3.20 -4.42
C GLY A 89 23.37 3.07 -5.77
N TYR A 90 22.61 2.67 -6.79
CA TYR A 90 23.07 2.51 -8.16
C TYR A 90 22.29 3.43 -9.11
N SER A 91 22.88 3.80 -10.25
CA SER A 91 22.21 4.66 -11.24
C SER A 91 21.45 3.83 -12.27
N LYS A 92 20.12 3.93 -12.32
CA LYS A 92 19.34 3.57 -13.52
C LYS A 92 19.07 4.82 -14.35
N ARG A 93 19.36 4.76 -15.64
CA ARG A 93 19.28 5.91 -16.55
C ARG A 93 17.86 6.28 -16.98
N ASP A 94 16.88 5.42 -16.72
CA ASP A 94 15.54 5.55 -17.32
C ASP A 94 14.48 6.19 -16.40
N ASN A 95 14.80 6.50 -15.14
CA ASN A 95 13.85 7.09 -14.18
C ASN A 95 14.15 8.56 -13.82
N GLY A 96 15.19 9.15 -14.43
CA GLY A 96 15.60 10.54 -14.19
C GLY A 96 16.22 10.81 -12.81
N ARG A 97 16.49 9.79 -11.98
CA ARG A 97 17.15 9.94 -10.67
C ARG A 97 18.66 9.75 -10.78
N SER A 98 19.41 10.43 -9.91
CA SER A 98 20.88 10.29 -9.84
C SER A 98 21.32 8.94 -9.26
N LYS A 99 20.60 8.43 -8.26
CA LYS A 99 20.80 7.11 -7.62
C LYS A 99 19.45 6.53 -7.18
N GLU A 100 19.38 5.21 -7.08
CA GLU A 100 18.29 4.46 -6.44
C GLU A 100 18.82 3.27 -5.65
N LEU A 101 18.07 2.85 -4.62
CA LEU A 101 18.33 1.66 -3.81
C LEU A 101 16.97 1.00 -3.53
N HIS A 102 16.77 -0.23 -4.00
CA HIS A 102 15.54 -1.02 -3.88
C HIS A 102 15.81 -2.28 -3.05
#